data_AF-A0A8J3MVM0-F1
#
_entry.id   AF-A0A8J3MVM0-F1
#
_cell.length_a   1.000
_cell.length_b   1.000
_cell.length_c   1.000
_cell.angle_alpha   90.00
_cell.angle_beta   90.00
_cell.angle_gamma   90.00
#
_symmetry.space_group_name_H-M   'P 1'
#
loop_
_entity.id
_entity.type
_entity.pdbx_description
1 polymer ?
#
loop_
_entity_poly.entity_id
_entity_poly.type
_entity_poly.pdbx_seq_one_letter_code
_entity_poly.pdbx_strand_id
1 'polypeptide(L)'
;MMNRRIVLKGLVLLAGVAPFGVLTQWSSKGEHALALPKTSKALVIASTKDLGTVGHPKSVASRDGGATALIGGQLLWTFNDTLVSGDSHVRSNSAALASPTNPLVVHEPLDAKGAPYQFVPFTADEQAYNDSTGKPDDRIALWPGSVINYQGGGLVYSYKLKVQPGFLNYQFMGIALARVQAGKTVATREPGLLFTYPEPDFVNAMIDNNTIYVFGRPHNMDTSNGPYVAARAPLAQATNRSAYTFWNGSSWTSDVNQVAPLFTNVPGAMTVSYNSYLGQYLAVYSQGLSNNVVLQTAPSIVGPWSSPVVAFAGLPPYQGGTDYAGIEHPELAKNGGRTIYISYYRTLSQLTGEMHLVELNFQ
;
A
#
# COMPACT_ATOMS: atom_id res chain seq x y z
N MET A 1 73.76 31.16 6.16
CA MET A 1 73.80 31.21 7.65
C MET A 1 73.00 30.02 8.17
N MET A 2 73.43 29.34 9.24
CA MET A 2 72.73 28.25 9.99
C MET A 2 72.25 27.00 9.16
N ASN A 3 72.64 25.76 9.48
CA ASN A 3 72.12 24.85 10.53
C ASN A 3 70.58 24.69 10.51
N ARG A 4 69.92 23.51 10.54
CA ARG A 4 70.24 22.04 10.61
C ARG A 4 68.95 21.27 10.19
N ARG A 5 68.81 19.95 9.96
CA ARG A 5 69.49 18.63 10.17
C ARG A 5 69.03 17.69 9.00
N ILE A 6 69.74 16.63 8.54
CA ILE A 6 69.75 15.20 8.99
C ILE A 6 68.33 14.64 9.24
N VAL A 7 67.81 13.60 8.56
CA VAL A 7 68.27 12.18 8.43
C VAL A 7 68.26 11.66 6.95
N LEU A 8 68.79 10.46 6.70
CA LEU A 8 69.23 9.88 5.40
C LEU A 8 68.43 8.63 4.95
N LYS A 9 68.67 8.18 3.69
CA LYS A 9 68.29 6.92 2.98
C LYS A 9 66.98 7.00 2.16
N GLY A 10 66.87 6.52 0.91
CA GLY A 10 67.82 5.96 -0.08
C GLY A 10 67.02 5.30 -1.24
N LEU A 11 67.22 5.64 -2.53
CA LEU A 11 68.07 4.95 -3.54
C LEU A 11 67.87 3.41 -3.58
N VAL A 12 67.68 2.69 -4.71
CA VAL A 12 68.11 2.81 -6.14
C VAL A 12 67.03 2.13 -7.04
N LEU A 13 66.45 2.72 -8.10
CA LEU A 13 66.85 2.80 -9.54
C LEU A 13 67.01 1.47 -10.33
N LEU A 14 66.21 1.24 -11.40
CA LEU A 14 66.61 0.84 -12.79
C LEU A 14 65.42 0.28 -13.63
N ALA A 15 65.62 0.08 -14.94
CA ALA A 15 64.60 -0.22 -15.95
C ALA A 15 64.79 -1.59 -16.64
N GLY A 16 63.76 -2.09 -17.34
CA GLY A 16 63.80 -3.36 -18.09
C GLY A 16 62.70 -3.47 -19.17
N VAL A 17 63.04 -4.06 -20.32
CA VAL A 17 62.26 -4.08 -21.58
C VAL A 17 61.21 -5.21 -21.63
N ALA A 18 60.21 -5.09 -22.52
CA ALA A 18 59.15 -6.08 -22.86
C ALA A 18 59.72 -7.35 -23.58
N PRO A 19 58.95 -8.41 -24.00
CA PRO A 19 57.68 -8.35 -24.76
C PRO A 19 56.65 -9.51 -24.55
N PHE A 20 55.58 -9.50 -25.39
CA PHE A 20 54.59 -10.56 -25.69
C PHE A 20 53.60 -11.04 -24.60
N GLY A 21 52.29 -10.96 -24.90
CA GLY A 21 51.19 -11.52 -24.12
C GLY A 21 49.85 -11.47 -24.88
N VAL A 22 49.12 -12.59 -24.93
CA VAL A 22 47.93 -12.82 -25.78
C VAL A 22 46.68 -12.07 -25.29
N LEU A 23 45.74 -11.77 -26.21
CA LEU A 23 44.43 -11.20 -25.86
C LEU A 23 43.62 -12.11 -24.91
N THR A 24 42.98 -11.50 -23.92
CA THR A 24 41.68 -11.96 -23.38
C THR A 24 40.81 -10.76 -23.01
N GLN A 25 39.52 -10.82 -23.35
CA GLN A 25 38.58 -9.74 -23.04
C GLN A 25 38.28 -9.69 -21.54
N TRP A 26 38.52 -8.55 -20.91
CA TRP A 26 38.03 -8.27 -19.56
C TRP A 26 36.54 -7.92 -19.61
N SER A 27 35.69 -8.93 -19.41
CA SER A 27 34.27 -8.68 -19.10
C SER A 27 34.12 -8.25 -17.63
N SER A 28 33.62 -7.03 -17.41
CA SER A 28 33.44 -6.47 -16.07
C SER A 28 32.24 -7.09 -15.35
N LYS A 29 32.41 -8.29 -14.80
CA LYS A 29 31.45 -8.91 -13.88
C LYS A 29 31.67 -8.46 -12.44
N GLY A 30 31.10 -7.31 -12.11
CA GLY A 30 30.80 -6.85 -10.75
C GLY A 30 29.50 -6.05 -10.78
N GLU A 31 28.62 -6.07 -9.78
CA GLU A 31 28.73 -6.72 -8.46
C GLU A 31 27.45 -7.53 -8.18
N HIS A 32 27.57 -8.85 -8.01
CA HIS A 32 26.55 -9.61 -7.30
C HIS A 32 26.96 -9.68 -5.83
N ALA A 33 26.49 -8.70 -5.05
CA ALA A 33 26.53 -8.80 -3.60
C ALA A 33 25.76 -10.07 -3.18
N LEU A 34 26.47 -11.08 -2.68
CA LEU A 34 25.88 -12.32 -2.18
C LEU A 34 25.12 -12.00 -0.89
N ALA A 35 23.84 -11.68 -1.03
CA ALA A 35 22.93 -11.57 0.10
C ALA A 35 22.96 -12.90 0.87
N LEU A 36 23.30 -12.83 2.16
CA LEU A 36 23.24 -13.99 3.05
C LEU A 36 21.82 -14.58 2.98
N PRO A 37 21.67 -15.92 2.90
CA PRO A 37 20.36 -16.54 2.76
C PRO A 37 19.52 -16.21 4.00
N LYS A 38 18.51 -15.36 3.82
CA LYS A 38 17.58 -15.00 4.89
C LYS A 38 16.83 -16.26 5.31
N THR A 39 17.03 -16.70 6.54
CA THR A 39 16.38 -17.90 7.09
C THR A 39 14.89 -17.66 7.26
N SER A 40 14.09 -18.17 6.34
CA SER A 40 12.62 -18.12 6.39
C SER A 40 12.07 -18.87 7.61
N LYS A 41 11.10 -18.30 8.31
CA LYS A 41 10.35 -18.97 9.38
C LYS A 41 8.99 -19.42 8.88
N ALA A 42 8.50 -20.52 9.44
CA ALA A 42 7.13 -20.96 9.21
C ALA A 42 6.11 -19.91 9.67
N LEU A 43 5.08 -19.68 8.86
CA LEU A 43 3.96 -18.80 9.17
C LEU A 43 3.06 -19.45 10.23
N VAL A 44 3.40 -19.25 11.52
CA VAL A 44 2.66 -19.81 12.65
C VAL A 44 2.22 -18.71 13.60
N ILE A 45 0.91 -18.58 13.77
CA ILE A 45 0.28 -17.60 14.66
C ILE A 45 0.39 -18.10 16.11
N ALA A 46 0.82 -17.23 17.02
CA ALA A 46 0.89 -17.48 18.46
C ALA A 46 -0.37 -16.99 19.19
N SER A 47 -0.83 -15.80 18.84
CA SER A 47 -2.04 -15.18 19.41
C SER A 47 -2.54 -14.03 18.55
N THR A 48 -3.82 -13.71 18.70
CA THR A 48 -4.47 -12.52 18.17
C THR A 48 -5.24 -11.82 19.28
N LYS A 49 -5.38 -10.50 19.19
CA LYS A 49 -6.10 -9.68 20.17
C LYS A 49 -6.71 -8.47 19.49
N ASP A 50 -8.05 -8.40 19.49
CA ASP A 50 -8.77 -7.18 19.14
C ASP A 50 -8.46 -6.08 20.17
N LEU A 51 -8.13 -4.88 19.68
CA LEU A 51 -7.76 -3.73 20.50
C LEU A 51 -8.92 -2.73 20.67
N GLY A 52 -10.05 -2.94 19.99
CA GLY A 52 -11.13 -1.99 19.83
C GLY A 52 -11.06 -1.22 18.50
N THR A 53 -11.92 -0.22 18.39
CA THR A 53 -12.19 0.50 17.14
C THR A 53 -11.29 1.72 16.94
N VAL A 54 -10.97 2.00 15.67
CA VAL A 54 -10.27 3.22 15.25
C VAL A 54 -11.25 4.39 15.32
N GLY A 55 -10.86 5.44 16.03
CA GLY A 55 -11.75 6.55 16.36
C GLY A 55 -12.22 7.38 15.15
N HIS A 56 -13.31 8.11 15.38
CA HIS A 56 -13.81 9.10 14.43
C HIS A 56 -14.52 10.26 15.16
N PRO A 57 -14.69 11.42 14.49
CA PRO A 57 -15.52 12.51 14.99
C PRO A 57 -16.96 12.05 15.23
N LYS A 58 -17.64 12.64 16.23
CA LYS A 58 -19.05 12.31 16.57
C LYS A 58 -20.06 12.59 15.44
N SER A 59 -19.66 13.36 14.44
CA SER A 59 -20.40 13.65 13.22
C SER A 59 -20.31 12.52 12.18
N VAL A 60 -19.27 11.69 12.22
CA VAL A 60 -19.09 10.57 11.30
C VAL A 60 -19.96 9.41 11.80
N ALA A 61 -20.85 8.93 10.94
CA ALA A 61 -21.71 7.77 11.21
C ALA A 61 -21.00 6.45 10.86
N SER A 62 -20.11 6.47 9.85
CA SER A 62 -19.20 5.38 9.50
C SER A 62 -18.15 5.85 8.49
N ARG A 63 -17.03 5.12 8.38
CA ARG A 63 -16.05 5.25 7.28
C ARG A 63 -15.27 3.96 7.10
N ASP A 64 -15.06 3.55 5.85
CA ASP A 64 -14.31 2.34 5.47
C ASP A 64 -12.88 2.68 4.96
N GLY A 65 -12.23 1.73 4.28
CA GLY A 65 -10.83 1.84 3.87
C GLY A 65 -9.90 1.40 4.99
N GLY A 66 -9.00 2.29 5.44
CA GLY A 66 -8.08 2.03 6.55
C GLY A 66 -6.60 1.93 6.18
N ALA A 67 -6.20 2.26 4.96
CA ALA A 67 -4.79 2.26 4.59
C ALA A 67 -3.99 3.33 5.37
N THR A 68 -2.80 2.98 5.85
CA THR A 68 -1.97 3.83 6.71
C THR A 68 -0.57 4.11 6.15
N ALA A 69 0.06 5.19 6.61
CA ALA A 69 1.52 5.36 6.54
C ALA A 69 2.05 6.18 7.74
N LEU A 70 3.19 5.78 8.30
CA LEU A 70 3.97 6.62 9.24
C LEU A 70 4.74 7.69 8.48
N ILE A 71 4.25 8.94 8.49
CA ILE A 71 4.83 10.07 7.74
C ILE A 71 5.27 11.15 8.74
N GLY A 72 6.56 11.50 8.75
CA GLY A 72 7.12 12.50 9.66
C GLY A 72 6.98 12.17 11.15
N GLY A 73 6.83 10.88 11.50
CA GLY A 73 6.63 10.41 12.87
C GLY A 73 5.17 10.36 13.34
N GLN A 74 4.21 10.78 12.52
CA GLN A 74 2.78 10.62 12.79
C GLN A 74 2.19 9.53 11.90
N LEU A 75 1.27 8.73 12.45
CA LEU A 75 0.50 7.76 11.67
C LEU A 75 -0.61 8.51 10.94
N LEU A 76 -0.59 8.51 9.60
CA LEU A 76 -1.72 8.95 8.79
C LEU A 76 -2.64 7.76 8.52
N TRP A 77 -3.86 7.82 9.02
CA TRP A 77 -4.96 6.98 8.56
C TRP A 77 -5.63 7.61 7.34
N THR A 78 -5.95 6.79 6.33
CA THR A 78 -6.73 7.19 5.16
C THR A 78 -7.97 6.31 5.03
N PHE A 79 -9.11 6.94 4.77
CA PHE A 79 -10.43 6.31 4.74
C PHE A 79 -11.12 6.57 3.41
N ASN A 80 -12.00 5.67 3.01
CA ASN A 80 -12.86 5.81 1.83
C ASN A 80 -14.18 6.52 2.22
N ASP A 81 -15.32 6.00 1.80
CA ASP A 81 -16.62 6.67 1.88
C ASP A 81 -16.97 6.99 3.34
N THR A 82 -16.89 8.27 3.67
CA THR A 82 -17.07 8.79 5.01
C THR A 82 -18.46 9.39 5.12
N LEU A 83 -19.35 8.65 5.80
CA LEU A 83 -20.75 9.02 6.02
C LEU A 83 -20.85 10.00 7.19
N VAL A 84 -21.53 11.13 6.99
CA VAL A 84 -21.66 12.19 7.98
C VAL A 84 -23.13 12.31 8.40
N SER A 85 -23.40 12.21 9.71
CA SER A 85 -24.72 12.32 10.31
C SER A 85 -25.39 13.65 9.96
N GLY A 86 -26.47 13.60 9.18
CA GLY A 86 -27.21 14.79 8.76
C GLY A 86 -26.66 15.50 7.51
N ASP A 87 -25.67 14.92 6.82
CA ASP A 87 -25.29 15.32 5.46
C ASP A 87 -25.67 14.21 4.47
N SER A 88 -26.35 14.56 3.38
CA SER A 88 -26.67 13.63 2.29
C SER A 88 -25.46 13.34 1.39
N HIS A 89 -24.39 14.13 1.49
CA HIS A 89 -23.20 14.02 0.65
C HIS A 89 -22.12 13.17 1.33
N VAL A 90 -21.90 11.97 0.81
CA VAL A 90 -20.76 11.12 1.16
C VAL A 90 -19.46 11.84 0.80
N ARG A 91 -18.60 12.12 1.80
CA ARG A 91 -17.20 12.51 1.50
C ARG A 91 -16.53 11.26 0.96
N SER A 92 -15.98 11.29 -0.25
CA SER A 92 -15.48 10.03 -0.86
C SER A 92 -14.23 9.51 -0.18
N ASN A 93 -13.50 10.37 0.54
CA ASN A 93 -12.42 9.98 1.43
C ASN A 93 -12.25 11.00 2.56
N SER A 94 -11.71 10.53 3.69
CA SER A 94 -11.23 11.37 4.78
C SER A 94 -9.86 10.86 5.25
N ALA A 95 -9.18 11.60 6.13
CA ALA A 95 -7.93 11.17 6.72
C ALA A 95 -7.74 11.77 8.12
N ALA A 96 -7.07 11.03 9.00
CA ALA A 96 -6.83 11.43 10.37
C ALA A 96 -5.40 11.09 10.82
N LEU A 97 -4.90 11.82 11.82
CA LEU A 97 -3.56 11.63 12.38
C LEU A 97 -3.65 10.94 13.74
N ALA A 98 -2.79 9.96 13.97
CA ALA A 98 -2.65 9.28 15.25
C ALA A 98 -1.18 9.18 15.68
N SER A 99 -0.95 8.83 16.95
CA SER A 99 0.38 8.35 17.37
C SER A 99 0.55 6.89 16.97
N PRO A 100 1.71 6.46 16.42
CA PRO A 100 1.98 5.03 16.23
C PRO A 100 2.00 4.23 17.55
N THR A 101 2.14 4.90 18.70
CA THR A 101 2.01 4.24 20.03
C THR A 101 0.57 4.15 20.54
N ASN A 102 -0.38 4.83 19.90
CA ASN A 102 -1.81 4.80 20.23
C ASN A 102 -2.66 4.98 18.95
N PRO A 103 -2.62 4.00 18.02
CA PRO A 103 -3.15 4.16 16.66
C PRO A 103 -4.68 4.33 16.59
N LEU A 104 -5.41 3.92 17.65
CA LEU A 104 -6.87 4.04 17.72
C LEU A 104 -7.36 5.46 17.98
N VAL A 105 -6.56 6.29 18.66
CA VAL A 105 -6.94 7.66 19.01
C VAL A 105 -6.48 8.59 17.90
N VAL A 106 -7.41 8.94 17.02
CA VAL A 106 -7.17 9.76 15.84
C VAL A 106 -7.68 11.20 16.03
N HIS A 107 -7.04 12.14 15.34
CA HIS A 107 -7.38 13.56 15.33
C HIS A 107 -7.33 14.13 13.90
N GLU A 108 -8.32 14.92 13.53
CA GLU A 108 -8.42 15.57 12.22
C GLU A 108 -9.10 16.95 12.33
N PRO A 109 -8.76 17.93 11.46
CA PRO A 109 -9.50 19.18 11.35
C PRO A 109 -10.92 18.93 10.83
N LEU A 110 -11.89 19.71 11.31
CA LEU A 110 -13.30 19.58 10.96
C LEU A 110 -13.84 20.88 10.36
N ASP A 111 -14.92 20.79 9.58
CA ASP A 111 -15.68 21.92 9.07
C ASP A 111 -16.63 22.51 10.13
N ALA A 112 -17.37 23.56 9.78
CA ALA A 112 -18.29 24.23 10.69
C ALA A 112 -19.52 23.38 11.10
N LYS A 113 -19.77 22.25 10.43
CA LYS A 113 -20.76 21.22 10.83
C LYS A 113 -20.12 20.11 11.68
N GLY A 114 -18.81 20.17 11.91
CA GLY A 114 -18.03 19.14 12.57
C GLY A 114 -17.66 17.96 11.66
N ALA A 115 -17.86 18.03 10.35
CA ALA A 115 -17.50 16.95 9.42
C ALA A 115 -16.01 17.00 9.05
N PRO A 116 -15.34 15.85 8.80
CA PRO A 116 -13.99 15.85 8.27
C PRO A 116 -13.92 16.38 6.84
N TYR A 117 -12.81 17.01 6.49
CA TYR A 117 -12.55 17.47 5.13
C TYR A 117 -12.27 16.29 4.17
N GLN A 118 -12.64 16.49 2.90
CA GLN A 118 -12.26 15.61 1.80
C GLN A 118 -10.71 15.56 1.69
N PHE A 119 -10.11 14.38 1.87
CA PHE A 119 -8.66 14.22 2.00
C PHE A 119 -7.91 14.35 0.67
N VAL A 120 -8.20 13.48 -0.30
CA VAL A 120 -7.78 13.64 -1.69
C VAL A 120 -8.85 14.47 -2.40
N PRO A 121 -8.56 15.72 -2.79
CA PRO A 121 -9.56 16.61 -3.36
C PRO A 121 -9.92 16.20 -4.79
N PHE A 122 -11.15 16.49 -5.17
CA PHE A 122 -11.62 16.45 -6.54
C PHE A 122 -10.97 17.57 -7.37
N THR A 123 -10.85 17.34 -8.68
CA THR A 123 -10.68 18.40 -9.68
C THR A 123 -11.97 19.21 -9.82
N ALA A 124 -11.89 20.40 -10.43
CA ALA A 124 -13.06 21.27 -10.62
C ALA A 124 -14.22 20.57 -11.37
N ASP A 125 -13.90 19.80 -12.41
CA ASP A 125 -14.91 19.08 -13.21
C ASP A 125 -15.54 17.91 -12.43
N GLU A 126 -14.75 17.20 -11.62
CA GLU A 126 -15.25 16.12 -10.75
C GLU A 126 -16.15 16.67 -9.63
N GLN A 127 -15.81 17.84 -9.06
CA GLN A 127 -16.63 18.53 -8.07
C GLN A 127 -17.93 19.05 -8.70
N ALA A 128 -17.84 19.78 -9.82
CA ALA A 128 -19.00 20.31 -10.53
C ALA A 128 -19.95 19.19 -11.01
N TYR A 129 -19.41 18.03 -11.40
CA TYR A 129 -20.22 16.85 -11.69
C TYR A 129 -20.98 16.37 -10.44
N ASN A 130 -20.30 16.18 -9.31
CA ASN A 130 -20.91 15.74 -8.05
C ASN A 130 -21.97 16.74 -7.53
N ASP A 131 -21.71 18.04 -7.64
CA ASP A 131 -22.65 19.10 -7.27
C ASP A 131 -23.88 19.12 -8.21
N SER A 132 -23.69 18.78 -9.50
CA SER A 132 -24.77 18.74 -10.48
C SER A 132 -25.73 17.55 -10.31
N THR A 133 -25.26 16.43 -9.73
CA THR A 133 -26.13 15.28 -9.44
C THR A 133 -26.74 15.36 -8.04
N GLY A 134 -26.00 15.89 -7.05
CA GLY A 134 -26.46 16.03 -5.66
C GLY A 134 -26.75 14.71 -4.94
N LYS A 135 -26.25 13.59 -5.48
CA LYS A 135 -26.65 12.21 -5.11
C LYS A 135 -25.48 11.40 -4.53
N PRO A 136 -25.72 10.59 -3.49
CA PRO A 136 -24.69 9.71 -2.92
C PRO A 136 -24.34 8.51 -3.81
N ASP A 137 -25.23 8.13 -4.74
CA ASP A 137 -25.13 6.96 -5.63
C ASP A 137 -24.84 7.33 -7.11
N ASP A 138 -24.64 8.60 -7.43
CA ASP A 138 -24.49 9.08 -8.81
C ASP A 138 -23.36 10.11 -8.91
N ARG A 139 -22.15 9.73 -8.47
CA ARG A 139 -21.01 10.64 -8.26
C ARG A 139 -19.67 10.06 -8.73
N ILE A 140 -18.65 10.90 -8.84
CA ILE A 140 -17.24 10.48 -8.81
C ILE A 140 -16.84 10.21 -7.37
N ALA A 141 -16.16 9.08 -7.14
CA ALA A 141 -15.51 8.74 -5.89
C ALA A 141 -14.00 8.59 -6.08
N LEU A 142 -13.24 9.03 -5.08
CA LEU A 142 -11.80 8.81 -4.96
C LEU A 142 -11.56 7.99 -3.68
N TRP A 143 -11.06 6.76 -3.78
CA TRP A 143 -10.91 5.82 -2.65
C TRP A 143 -9.44 5.42 -2.44
N PRO A 144 -8.73 5.93 -1.41
CA PRO A 144 -7.37 5.51 -1.03
C PRO A 144 -7.23 4.00 -0.80
N GLY A 145 -6.60 3.30 -1.74
CA GLY A 145 -6.26 1.87 -1.62
C GLY A 145 -4.87 1.63 -1.01
N SER A 146 -3.98 2.62 -1.05
CA SER A 146 -2.74 2.64 -0.25
C SER A 146 -2.15 4.05 -0.14
N VAL A 147 -1.21 4.22 0.80
CA VAL A 147 -0.33 5.38 0.88
C VAL A 147 1.08 4.91 1.24
N ILE A 148 2.11 5.48 0.59
CA ILE A 148 3.51 5.10 0.79
C ILE A 148 4.37 6.32 1.15
N ASN A 149 5.45 6.12 1.92
CA ASN A 149 6.43 7.17 2.20
C ASN A 149 7.15 7.61 0.92
N TYR A 150 7.07 8.89 0.56
CA TYR A 150 7.57 9.42 -0.70
C TYR A 150 8.04 10.87 -0.56
N GLN A 151 9.31 11.14 -0.91
CA GLN A 151 9.90 12.49 -0.95
C GLN A 151 9.70 13.33 0.34
N GLY A 152 9.71 12.68 1.52
CA GLY A 152 9.51 13.33 2.82
C GLY A 152 8.05 13.55 3.23
N GLY A 153 7.10 13.18 2.36
CA GLY A 153 5.66 13.10 2.65
C GLY A 153 5.12 11.70 2.35
N GLY A 154 3.85 11.62 2.01
CA GLY A 154 3.20 10.43 1.47
C GLY A 154 2.78 10.60 0.02
N LEU A 155 2.82 9.52 -0.76
CA LEU A 155 2.15 9.40 -2.06
C LEU A 155 0.98 8.43 -1.90
N VAL A 156 -0.24 8.94 -2.12
CA VAL A 156 -1.50 8.21 -2.01
C VAL A 156 -1.86 7.63 -3.37
N TYR A 157 -2.27 6.36 -3.39
CA TYR A 157 -2.85 5.68 -4.54
C TYR A 157 -4.34 5.48 -4.26
N SER A 158 -5.20 6.14 -5.04
CA SER A 158 -6.64 6.03 -4.92
C SER A 158 -7.27 5.44 -6.19
N TYR A 159 -8.28 4.60 -6.05
CA TYR A 159 -9.21 4.34 -7.16
C TYR A 159 -9.91 5.66 -7.52
N LYS A 160 -10.03 5.97 -8.83
CA LYS A 160 -11.07 6.87 -9.34
C LYS A 160 -12.20 6.03 -9.92
N LEU A 161 -13.37 6.18 -9.32
CA LEU A 161 -14.58 5.45 -9.70
C LEU A 161 -15.69 6.42 -10.09
N LYS A 162 -16.55 5.99 -11.02
CA LYS A 162 -17.89 6.54 -11.21
C LYS A 162 -18.86 5.62 -10.48
N VAL A 163 -19.40 6.09 -9.36
CA VAL A 163 -20.52 5.45 -8.64
C VAL A 163 -21.77 5.65 -9.47
N GLN A 164 -22.52 4.56 -9.67
CA GLN A 164 -23.76 4.53 -10.45
C GLN A 164 -24.91 4.02 -9.57
N PRO A 165 -26.18 4.39 -9.87
CA PRO A 165 -27.32 3.90 -9.11
C PRO A 165 -27.40 2.37 -9.06
N GLY A 166 -27.72 1.84 -7.89
CA GLY A 166 -27.76 0.40 -7.60
C GLY A 166 -26.78 -0.03 -6.51
N PHE A 167 -27.00 -1.21 -5.94
CA PHE A 167 -26.15 -1.76 -4.89
C PHE A 167 -24.79 -2.21 -5.45
N LEU A 168 -23.70 -1.70 -4.87
CA LEU A 168 -22.30 -1.95 -5.26
C LEU A 168 -22.00 -1.70 -6.76
N ASN A 169 -22.72 -0.77 -7.41
CA ASN A 169 -22.57 -0.49 -8.82
C ASN A 169 -21.50 0.61 -9.08
N TYR A 170 -20.31 0.19 -9.50
CA TYR A 170 -19.15 1.08 -9.70
C TYR A 170 -18.45 0.81 -11.03
N GLN A 171 -18.20 1.89 -11.78
CA GLN A 171 -17.33 1.85 -12.96
C GLN A 171 -15.93 2.36 -12.58
N PHE A 172 -14.90 1.53 -12.77
CA PHE A 172 -13.50 1.97 -12.65
C PHE A 172 -13.13 2.91 -13.81
N MET A 173 -12.41 4.00 -13.48
CA MET A 173 -11.92 4.97 -14.45
C MET A 173 -10.38 4.98 -14.53
N GLY A 174 -9.71 4.77 -13.39
CA GLY A 174 -8.26 4.77 -13.31
C GLY A 174 -7.74 4.95 -11.88
N ILE A 175 -6.44 5.18 -11.74
CA ILE A 175 -5.74 5.37 -10.46
C ILE A 175 -5.34 6.84 -10.30
N ALA A 176 -5.93 7.48 -9.30
CA ALA A 176 -5.65 8.84 -8.89
C ALA A 176 -4.48 8.88 -7.90
N LEU A 177 -3.46 9.70 -8.20
CA LEU A 177 -2.37 9.98 -7.26
C LEU A 177 -2.57 11.32 -6.54
N ALA A 178 -2.09 11.39 -5.31
CA ALA A 178 -2.01 12.65 -4.55
C ALA A 178 -0.84 12.64 -3.55
N ARG A 179 -0.24 13.81 -3.29
CA ARG A 179 0.82 13.98 -2.29
C ARG A 179 0.28 14.56 -0.99
N VAL A 180 0.68 14.01 0.13
CA VAL A 180 0.35 14.51 1.48
C VAL A 180 1.63 14.87 2.22
N GLN A 181 1.65 16.01 2.92
CA GLN A 181 2.78 16.42 3.77
C GLN A 181 2.62 15.83 5.17
N ALA A 182 3.73 15.69 5.90
CA ALA A 182 3.70 15.31 7.32
C ALA A 182 2.74 16.23 8.12
N GLY A 183 1.92 15.64 8.97
CA GLY A 183 0.93 16.36 9.79
C GLY A 183 -0.21 17.03 9.01
N LYS A 184 -0.54 16.55 7.80
CA LYS A 184 -1.70 17.01 7.01
C LYS A 184 -2.71 15.88 6.77
N THR A 185 -3.99 16.24 6.81
CA THR A 185 -5.15 15.39 6.48
C THR A 185 -5.86 15.86 5.20
N VAL A 186 -5.20 16.68 4.39
CA VAL A 186 -5.61 17.08 3.03
C VAL A 186 -4.38 16.96 2.13
N ALA A 187 -4.56 16.32 0.98
CA ALA A 187 -3.52 16.06 -0.01
C ALA A 187 -3.62 17.03 -1.20
N THR A 188 -2.53 17.17 -1.95
CA THR A 188 -2.50 17.83 -3.26
C THR A 188 -2.64 16.76 -4.35
N ARG A 189 -3.66 16.88 -5.19
CA ARG A 189 -3.94 15.94 -6.29
C ARG A 189 -2.89 16.08 -7.40
N GLU A 190 -2.27 14.97 -7.82
CA GLU A 190 -1.41 14.96 -9.02
C GLU A 190 -2.29 15.10 -10.29
N PRO A 191 -1.80 15.73 -11.37
CA PRO A 191 -2.56 15.86 -12.61
C PRO A 191 -2.82 14.50 -13.27
N GLY A 192 -4.06 14.29 -13.75
CA GLY A 192 -4.45 13.09 -14.48
C GLY A 192 -4.62 11.84 -13.61
N LEU A 193 -4.30 10.69 -14.22
CA LEU A 193 -4.40 9.34 -13.65
C LEU A 193 -3.13 8.57 -14.01
N LEU A 194 -2.62 7.75 -13.09
CA LEU A 194 -1.43 6.92 -13.33
C LEU A 194 -1.77 5.73 -14.24
N PHE A 195 -2.78 4.96 -13.87
CA PHE A 195 -3.35 3.89 -14.68
C PHE A 195 -4.79 4.26 -15.07
N THR A 196 -5.29 3.71 -16.17
CA THR A 196 -6.60 4.05 -16.75
C THR A 196 -7.32 2.80 -17.24
N TYR A 197 -8.65 2.76 -17.17
CA TYR A 197 -9.41 1.66 -17.76
C TYR A 197 -9.06 1.52 -19.27
N PRO A 198 -8.77 0.30 -19.79
CA PRO A 198 -9.00 -1.02 -19.22
C PRO A 198 -7.81 -1.67 -18.49
N GLU A 199 -6.74 -0.93 -18.16
CA GLU A 199 -5.62 -1.44 -17.37
C GLU A 199 -6.08 -1.95 -15.98
N PRO A 200 -5.40 -2.95 -15.38
CA PRO A 200 -5.70 -3.42 -14.03
C PRO A 200 -5.70 -2.32 -12.96
N ASP A 201 -6.48 -2.51 -11.89
CA ASP A 201 -6.69 -1.51 -10.83
C ASP A 201 -5.54 -1.38 -9.82
N PHE A 202 -4.31 -1.21 -10.33
CA PHE A 202 -3.05 -1.07 -9.60
C PHE A 202 -3.05 0.06 -8.56
N VAL A 203 -3.54 -0.25 -7.34
CA VAL A 203 -3.72 0.71 -6.25
C VAL A 203 -2.97 0.34 -4.97
N ASN A 204 -2.66 -0.94 -4.73
CA ASN A 204 -2.07 -1.39 -3.48
C ASN A 204 -0.55 -1.36 -3.58
N ALA A 205 0.05 -0.24 -3.17
CA ALA A 205 1.46 0.05 -3.32
C ALA A 205 2.30 -0.29 -2.08
N MET A 206 3.53 -0.74 -2.31
CA MET A 206 4.57 -0.92 -1.28
C MET A 206 5.96 -0.63 -1.86
N ILE A 207 6.95 -0.40 -0.99
CA ILE A 207 8.33 -0.07 -1.38
C ILE A 207 9.28 -1.15 -0.86
N ASP A 208 10.14 -1.67 -1.74
CA ASP A 208 11.31 -2.46 -1.36
C ASP A 208 12.51 -2.05 -2.21
N ASN A 209 13.70 -1.94 -1.61
CA ASN A 209 14.97 -1.65 -2.29
C ASN A 209 14.89 -0.52 -3.35
N ASN A 210 14.32 0.64 -2.98
CA ASN A 210 14.10 1.80 -3.86
C ASN A 210 13.28 1.52 -5.14
N THR A 211 12.51 0.43 -5.14
CA THR A 211 11.54 0.05 -6.16
C THR A 211 10.14 0.15 -5.54
N ILE A 212 9.22 0.82 -6.23
CA ILE A 212 7.80 0.73 -5.89
C ILE A 212 7.19 -0.48 -6.61
N TYR A 213 6.45 -1.30 -5.88
CA TYR A 213 5.61 -2.35 -6.41
C TYR A 213 4.15 -1.98 -6.14
N VAL A 214 3.27 -2.23 -7.09
CA VAL A 214 1.84 -1.92 -6.99
C VAL A 214 1.03 -3.10 -7.48
N PHE A 215 0.08 -3.55 -6.68
CA PHE A 215 -0.79 -4.69 -6.96
C PHE A 215 -2.21 -4.20 -7.32
N GLY A 216 -2.89 -4.95 -8.19
CA GLY A 216 -4.26 -4.68 -8.64
C GLY A 216 -4.84 -5.85 -9.43
N ARG A 217 -6.10 -5.75 -9.85
CA ARG A 217 -6.90 -6.78 -10.52
C ARG A 217 -7.21 -6.40 -11.98
N PRO A 218 -7.10 -7.30 -12.96
CA PRO A 218 -7.56 -7.06 -14.33
C PRO A 218 -9.08 -7.01 -14.40
N HIS A 219 -9.63 -6.08 -15.21
CA HIS A 219 -11.08 -5.94 -15.41
C HIS A 219 -11.68 -6.93 -16.43
N ASN A 220 -10.83 -7.73 -17.09
CA ASN A 220 -11.18 -8.61 -18.20
C ASN A 220 -10.91 -10.10 -17.93
N MET A 221 -10.41 -10.45 -16.74
CA MET A 221 -10.29 -11.83 -16.28
C MET A 221 -11.52 -12.22 -15.44
N ASP A 222 -11.84 -13.51 -15.41
CA ASP A 222 -12.98 -14.04 -14.65
C ASP A 222 -12.88 -13.66 -13.16
N THR A 223 -13.77 -12.77 -12.74
CA THR A 223 -13.81 -12.20 -11.38
C THR A 223 -14.13 -13.24 -10.31
N SER A 224 -14.66 -14.41 -10.68
CA SER A 224 -14.89 -15.51 -9.72
C SER A 224 -13.61 -16.00 -9.05
N ASN A 225 -12.45 -15.83 -9.70
CA ASN A 225 -11.13 -16.21 -9.20
C ASN A 225 -10.31 -15.02 -8.66
N GLY A 226 -10.87 -13.79 -8.65
CA GLY A 226 -10.25 -12.57 -8.11
C GLY A 226 -8.72 -12.43 -8.26
N PRO A 227 -8.15 -12.50 -9.50
CA PRO A 227 -6.71 -12.55 -9.67
C PRO A 227 -6.05 -11.18 -9.42
N TYR A 228 -5.01 -11.15 -8.58
CA TYR A 228 -4.14 -9.99 -8.45
C TYR A 228 -2.86 -10.15 -9.25
N VAL A 229 -2.49 -9.10 -9.97
CA VAL A 229 -1.29 -8.95 -10.80
C VAL A 229 -0.40 -7.84 -10.22
N ALA A 230 0.87 -7.77 -10.62
CA ALA A 230 1.82 -6.78 -10.12
C ALA A 230 2.45 -5.92 -11.23
N ALA A 231 2.57 -4.63 -10.93
CA ALA A 231 3.38 -3.65 -11.64
C ALA A 231 4.51 -3.14 -10.74
N ARG A 232 5.61 -2.64 -11.32
CA ARG A 232 6.70 -1.98 -10.59
C ARG A 232 7.35 -0.86 -11.36
N ALA A 233 7.92 0.11 -10.65
CA ALA A 233 8.77 1.16 -11.20
C ALA A 233 9.93 1.49 -10.23
N PRO A 234 11.01 2.15 -10.68
CA PRO A 234 11.93 2.81 -9.75
C PRO A 234 11.16 3.83 -8.89
N LEU A 235 11.39 3.88 -7.57
CA LEU A 235 10.61 4.73 -6.67
C LEU A 235 10.64 6.22 -7.08
N ALA A 236 11.78 6.71 -7.58
CA ALA A 236 11.91 8.07 -8.10
C ALA A 236 10.98 8.39 -9.30
N GLN A 237 10.40 7.37 -9.94
CA GLN A 237 9.49 7.45 -11.08
C GLN A 237 8.06 6.98 -10.74
N ALA A 238 7.70 6.86 -9.45
CA ALA A 238 6.39 6.36 -9.01
C ALA A 238 5.16 7.12 -9.56
N THR A 239 5.32 8.38 -9.97
CA THR A 239 4.26 9.19 -10.60
C THR A 239 4.25 9.11 -12.14
N ASN A 240 5.20 8.41 -12.76
CA ASN A 240 5.36 8.31 -14.21
C ASN A 240 4.90 6.93 -14.73
N ARG A 241 3.70 6.88 -15.33
CA ARG A 241 3.14 5.65 -15.92
C ARG A 241 4.09 4.95 -16.90
N SER A 242 4.87 5.69 -17.69
CA SER A 242 5.77 5.09 -18.70
C SER A 242 6.96 4.33 -18.08
N ALA A 243 7.27 4.56 -16.81
CA ALA A 243 8.33 3.84 -16.09
C ALA A 243 7.86 2.51 -15.46
N TYR A 244 6.57 2.19 -15.53
CA TYR A 244 6.02 0.95 -14.96
C TYR A 244 6.21 -0.26 -15.90
N THR A 245 6.65 -1.35 -15.30
CA THR A 245 6.77 -2.68 -15.90
C THR A 245 5.91 -3.69 -15.15
N PHE A 246 5.47 -4.75 -15.83
CA PHE A 246 4.43 -5.67 -15.40
C PHE A 246 4.96 -7.09 -15.31
N TRP A 247 4.54 -7.85 -14.30
CA TRP A 247 4.95 -9.24 -14.15
C TRP A 247 4.16 -10.16 -15.08
N ASN A 248 4.85 -10.87 -15.98
CA ASN A 248 4.24 -11.81 -16.94
C ASN A 248 4.39 -13.28 -16.55
N GLY A 249 4.67 -13.58 -15.28
CA GLY A 249 4.89 -14.95 -14.79
C GLY A 249 6.34 -15.43 -14.92
N SER A 250 7.17 -14.74 -15.69
CA SER A 250 8.60 -15.08 -15.89
C SER A 250 9.55 -13.90 -15.74
N SER A 251 9.09 -12.70 -16.10
CA SER A 251 9.90 -11.51 -16.29
C SER A 251 9.05 -10.24 -16.15
N TRP A 252 9.71 -9.09 -16.12
CA TRP A 252 9.07 -7.78 -16.06
C TRP A 252 9.08 -7.14 -17.46
N THR A 253 7.90 -6.96 -18.05
CA THR A 253 7.67 -6.45 -19.41
C THR A 253 7.07 -5.05 -19.39
N SER A 254 7.21 -4.26 -20.46
CA SER A 254 6.52 -2.97 -20.60
C SER A 254 5.06 -3.10 -21.04
N ASP A 255 4.66 -4.27 -21.54
CA ASP A 255 3.31 -4.53 -22.04
C ASP A 255 2.37 -4.99 -20.92
N VAL A 256 1.41 -4.15 -20.57
CA VAL A 256 0.39 -4.42 -19.53
C VAL A 256 -0.56 -5.55 -19.91
N ASN A 257 -0.69 -5.89 -21.20
CA ASN A 257 -1.57 -6.98 -21.67
C ASN A 257 -1.00 -8.38 -21.37
N GLN A 258 0.27 -8.47 -20.96
CA GLN A 258 0.96 -9.72 -20.64
C GLN A 258 0.96 -10.04 -19.13
N VAL A 259 0.18 -9.33 -18.31
CA VAL A 259 0.13 -9.56 -16.85
C VAL A 259 -0.29 -11.00 -16.50
N ALA A 260 0.46 -11.63 -15.61
CA ALA A 260 0.13 -12.95 -15.06
C ALA A 260 -0.28 -12.83 -13.57
N PRO A 261 -1.33 -13.55 -13.12
CA PRO A 261 -1.73 -13.59 -11.72
C PRO A 261 -0.61 -14.05 -10.78
N LEU A 262 -0.49 -13.38 -9.63
CA LEU A 262 0.33 -13.80 -8.48
C LEU A 262 -0.50 -14.43 -7.37
N PHE A 263 -1.77 -14.00 -7.24
CA PHE A 263 -2.72 -14.48 -6.25
C PHE A 263 -4.05 -14.81 -6.93
N THR A 264 -4.85 -15.66 -6.30
CA THR A 264 -6.26 -15.91 -6.63
C THR A 264 -7.13 -15.77 -5.38
N ASN A 265 -8.42 -15.55 -5.58
CA ASN A 265 -9.46 -15.45 -4.55
C ASN A 265 -9.22 -14.31 -3.52
N VAL A 266 -8.64 -13.21 -3.99
CA VAL A 266 -8.46 -11.97 -3.21
C VAL A 266 -9.58 -10.98 -3.60
N PRO A 267 -10.56 -10.68 -2.72
CA PRO A 267 -11.73 -9.88 -3.09
C PRO A 267 -11.43 -8.39 -3.23
N GLY A 268 -10.44 -7.86 -2.52
CA GLY A 268 -10.15 -6.42 -2.44
C GLY A 268 -9.13 -6.10 -1.34
N ALA A 269 -8.68 -4.85 -1.27
CA ALA A 269 -7.97 -4.26 -0.14
C ALA A 269 -6.74 -5.03 0.38
N MET A 270 -5.99 -5.70 -0.50
CA MET A 270 -4.81 -6.48 -0.13
C MET A 270 -3.62 -5.58 0.19
N THR A 271 -2.97 -5.82 1.33
CA THR A 271 -1.64 -5.25 1.63
C THR A 271 -0.55 -6.28 1.39
N VAL A 272 0.59 -5.85 0.85
CA VAL A 272 1.82 -6.65 0.75
C VAL A 272 2.97 -5.90 1.41
N SER A 273 3.71 -6.60 2.27
CA SER A 273 4.84 -6.06 3.03
C SER A 273 6.03 -7.03 3.00
N TYR A 274 7.18 -6.59 3.54
CA TYR A 274 8.31 -7.48 3.82
C TYR A 274 8.49 -7.65 5.33
N ASN A 275 8.17 -8.83 5.84
CA ASN A 275 8.24 -9.15 7.26
C ASN A 275 9.64 -9.69 7.62
N SER A 276 10.41 -8.92 8.38
CA SER A 276 11.81 -9.25 8.71
C SER A 276 11.95 -10.36 9.76
N TYR A 277 10.92 -10.61 10.59
CA TYR A 277 10.89 -11.71 11.55
C TYR A 277 10.69 -13.06 10.85
N LEU A 278 9.79 -13.10 9.86
CA LEU A 278 9.54 -14.26 9.01
C LEU A 278 10.62 -14.46 7.93
N GLY A 279 11.35 -13.40 7.58
CA GLY A 279 12.35 -13.43 6.51
C GLY A 279 11.75 -13.43 5.10
N GLN A 280 10.45 -13.10 4.98
CA GLN A 280 9.63 -13.31 3.78
C GLN A 280 8.75 -12.09 3.49
N TYR A 281 8.29 -11.98 2.25
CA TYR A 281 7.14 -11.13 1.93
C TYR A 281 5.89 -11.72 2.56
N LEU A 282 5.00 -10.86 3.03
CA LEU A 282 3.72 -11.18 3.66
C LEU A 282 2.61 -10.47 2.89
N ALA A 283 1.54 -11.18 2.56
CA ALA A 283 0.32 -10.63 1.98
C ALA A 283 -0.84 -10.85 2.95
N VAL A 284 -1.65 -9.82 3.17
CA VAL A 284 -2.80 -9.81 4.09
C VAL A 284 -4.03 -9.29 3.35
N TYR A 285 -5.16 -9.99 3.51
CA TYR A 285 -6.45 -9.63 2.91
C TYR A 285 -7.61 -10.33 3.64
N SER A 286 -8.84 -9.85 3.45
CA SER A 286 -10.06 -10.58 3.87
C SER A 286 -10.37 -11.72 2.89
N GLN A 287 -10.65 -12.92 3.40
CA GLN A 287 -11.05 -14.06 2.58
C GLN A 287 -12.47 -13.87 2.04
N GLY A 288 -12.65 -14.01 0.71
CA GLY A 288 -13.95 -13.85 0.07
C GLY A 288 -15.05 -14.74 0.67
N LEU A 289 -16.25 -14.16 0.83
CA LEU A 289 -17.46 -14.81 1.40
C LEU A 289 -17.29 -15.33 2.84
N SER A 290 -16.37 -14.76 3.63
CA SER A 290 -16.22 -15.05 5.06
C SER A 290 -15.73 -13.82 5.81
N ASN A 291 -15.81 -13.84 7.15
CA ASN A 291 -15.25 -12.78 8.01
C ASN A 291 -13.77 -13.07 8.38
N ASN A 292 -13.09 -13.98 7.68
CA ASN A 292 -11.71 -14.34 7.99
C ASN A 292 -10.74 -13.33 7.39
N VAL A 293 -9.72 -12.94 8.17
CA VAL A 293 -8.49 -12.36 7.64
C VAL A 293 -7.51 -13.51 7.38
N VAL A 294 -6.83 -13.48 6.22
CA VAL A 294 -5.88 -14.51 5.81
C VAL A 294 -4.50 -13.92 5.48
N LEU A 295 -3.47 -14.76 5.66
CA LEU A 295 -2.06 -14.46 5.43
C LEU A 295 -1.50 -15.41 4.38
N GLN A 296 -0.72 -14.90 3.43
CA GLN A 296 0.18 -15.68 2.57
C GLN A 296 1.61 -15.17 2.71
N THR A 297 2.61 -16.03 2.50
CA THR A 297 4.02 -15.64 2.52
C THR A 297 4.78 -16.12 1.29
N ALA A 298 5.84 -15.39 0.90
CA ALA A 298 6.70 -15.75 -0.22
C ALA A 298 8.17 -15.36 0.01
N PRO A 299 9.14 -16.10 -0.58
CA PRO A 299 10.56 -15.73 -0.53
C PRO A 299 10.90 -14.54 -1.46
N SER A 300 10.03 -14.25 -2.43
CA SER A 300 10.14 -13.13 -3.38
C SER A 300 8.76 -12.52 -3.61
N ILE A 301 8.72 -11.24 -3.98
CA ILE A 301 7.48 -10.47 -4.19
C ILE A 301 6.59 -11.00 -5.33
N VAL A 302 7.17 -11.81 -6.23
CA VAL A 302 6.47 -12.53 -7.31
C VAL A 302 6.23 -14.01 -6.98
N GLY A 303 6.32 -14.39 -5.70
CA GLY A 303 6.10 -15.75 -5.23
C GLY A 303 7.36 -16.64 -5.23
N PRO A 304 7.19 -17.98 -5.18
CA PRO A 304 5.92 -18.67 -5.01
C PRO A 304 5.26 -18.28 -3.68
N TRP A 305 3.98 -17.94 -3.72
CA TRP A 305 3.19 -17.62 -2.54
C TRP A 305 2.64 -18.90 -1.89
N SER A 306 2.62 -18.94 -0.56
CA SER A 306 2.05 -20.04 0.20
C SER A 306 0.53 -20.10 0.05
N SER A 307 -0.06 -21.27 0.29
CA SER A 307 -1.50 -21.36 0.58
C SER A 307 -1.89 -20.37 1.70
N PRO A 308 -3.11 -19.79 1.66
CA PRO A 308 -3.57 -18.86 2.69
C PRO A 308 -3.78 -19.57 4.03
N VAL A 309 -3.31 -18.92 5.10
CA VAL A 309 -3.52 -19.32 6.50
C VAL A 309 -4.47 -18.31 7.14
N VAL A 310 -5.53 -18.78 7.80
CA VAL A 310 -6.45 -17.90 8.55
C VAL A 310 -5.73 -17.32 9.76
N ALA A 311 -5.68 -15.99 9.84
CA ALA A 311 -5.13 -15.24 10.97
C ALA A 311 -6.11 -15.23 12.15
N PHE A 312 -7.34 -14.82 11.86
CA PHE A 312 -8.47 -14.71 12.77
C PHE A 312 -9.77 -14.55 11.96
N ALA A 313 -10.90 -14.77 12.61
CA ALA A 313 -12.18 -14.24 12.15
C ALA A 313 -12.46 -12.91 12.85
N GLY A 314 -13.07 -11.96 12.14
CA GLY A 314 -13.60 -10.73 12.74
C GLY A 314 -14.75 -11.02 13.72
N LEU A 315 -15.06 -10.03 14.56
CA LEU A 315 -16.27 -10.05 15.39
C LEU A 315 -17.53 -10.22 14.52
N PRO A 316 -18.64 -10.79 15.05
CA PRO A 316 -19.83 -11.04 14.26
C PRO A 316 -20.37 -9.77 13.55
N PRO A 317 -20.59 -9.79 12.23
CA PRO A 317 -21.25 -8.72 11.49
C PRO A 317 -22.74 -8.64 11.83
N TYR A 318 -23.44 -7.64 11.26
CA TYR A 318 -24.90 -7.67 11.19
C TYR A 318 -25.40 -8.90 10.43
N GLN A 319 -26.65 -9.31 10.67
CA GLN A 319 -27.24 -10.49 10.04
C GLN A 319 -27.32 -10.34 8.51
N GLY A 320 -26.52 -11.13 7.78
CA GLY A 320 -26.39 -11.05 6.32
C GLY A 320 -25.35 -10.04 5.83
N GLY A 321 -24.55 -9.46 6.72
CA GLY A 321 -23.33 -8.73 6.39
C GLY A 321 -22.13 -9.64 6.17
N THR A 322 -21.01 -9.05 5.79
CA THR A 322 -19.69 -9.72 5.68
C THR A 322 -18.61 -8.69 5.93
N ASP A 323 -17.63 -9.02 6.76
CA ASP A 323 -16.54 -8.11 7.11
C ASP A 323 -15.45 -8.10 6.03
N TYR A 324 -14.81 -6.95 5.84
CA TYR A 324 -13.88 -6.71 4.73
C TYR A 324 -12.71 -5.80 5.13
N ALA A 325 -11.88 -5.38 4.17
CA ALA A 325 -10.74 -4.49 4.38
C ALA A 325 -9.71 -4.98 5.42
N GLY A 326 -9.38 -6.28 5.41
CA GLY A 326 -8.26 -6.87 6.15
C GLY A 326 -6.91 -6.33 5.69
N ILE A 327 -6.43 -5.26 6.32
CA ILE A 327 -5.29 -4.42 5.90
C ILE A 327 -4.18 -4.48 6.96
N GLU A 328 -2.96 -4.87 6.59
CA GLU A 328 -1.79 -4.77 7.48
C GLU A 328 -1.33 -3.31 7.63
N HIS A 329 -0.80 -2.96 8.81
CA HIS A 329 -0.07 -1.71 9.08
C HIS A 329 1.41 -2.02 9.41
N PRO A 330 2.28 -2.25 8.41
CA PRO A 330 3.67 -2.66 8.62
C PRO A 330 4.49 -1.66 9.44
N GLU A 331 4.11 -0.37 9.45
CA GLU A 331 4.75 0.69 10.23
C GLU A 331 4.46 0.62 11.73
N LEU A 332 3.43 -0.13 12.15
CA LEU A 332 3.12 -0.40 13.55
C LEU A 332 3.84 -1.66 14.07
N ALA A 333 4.43 -2.45 13.18
CA ALA A 333 5.00 -3.75 13.51
C ALA A 333 6.17 -3.65 14.51
N LYS A 334 6.17 -4.56 15.50
CA LYS A 334 7.18 -4.60 16.57
C LYS A 334 8.08 -5.80 16.41
N ASN A 335 9.28 -5.72 17.02
CA ASN A 335 10.25 -6.82 17.05
C ASN A 335 10.58 -7.38 15.65
N GLY A 336 10.76 -6.49 14.67
CA GLY A 336 11.06 -6.84 13.28
C GLY A 336 9.90 -7.45 12.48
N GLY A 337 8.67 -7.40 13.00
CA GLY A 337 7.51 -8.06 12.40
C GLY A 337 7.06 -9.33 13.12
N ARG A 338 7.59 -9.64 14.32
CA ARG A 338 7.03 -10.72 15.15
C ARG A 338 5.62 -10.38 15.63
N THR A 339 5.39 -9.11 15.93
CA THR A 339 4.07 -8.56 16.22
C THR A 339 3.69 -7.64 15.08
N ILE A 340 2.55 -7.87 14.45
CA ILE A 340 1.98 -7.02 13.40
C ILE A 340 0.60 -6.53 13.84
N TYR A 341 0.08 -5.52 13.14
CA TYR A 341 -1.23 -4.96 13.38
C TYR A 341 -2.02 -4.99 12.08
N ILE A 342 -3.28 -5.42 12.16
CA ILE A 342 -4.17 -5.58 10.99
C ILE A 342 -5.52 -4.97 11.34
N SER A 343 -6.02 -4.03 10.52
CA SER A 343 -7.40 -3.57 10.62
C SER A 343 -8.36 -4.45 9.84
N TYR A 344 -9.63 -4.44 10.22
CA TYR A 344 -10.73 -4.90 9.37
C TYR A 344 -11.97 -4.02 9.60
N TYR A 345 -12.78 -3.83 8.57
CA TYR A 345 -14.06 -3.14 8.68
C TYR A 345 -15.15 -4.14 9.06
N ARG A 346 -15.74 -3.93 10.23
CA ARG A 346 -16.85 -4.71 10.77
C ARG A 346 -18.18 -4.08 10.36
N THR A 347 -19.04 -4.85 9.71
CA THR A 347 -20.35 -4.37 9.25
C THR A 347 -21.39 -4.38 10.39
N LEU A 348 -22.01 -3.23 10.68
CA LEU A 348 -23.05 -3.06 11.72
C LEU A 348 -24.46 -2.83 11.16
N SER A 349 -24.56 -2.38 9.92
CA SER A 349 -25.79 -2.37 9.12
C SER A 349 -25.43 -2.45 7.62
N GLN A 350 -26.44 -2.42 6.75
CA GLN A 350 -26.24 -2.36 5.29
C GLN A 350 -25.40 -1.16 4.81
N LEU A 351 -25.31 -0.09 5.61
CA LEU A 351 -24.61 1.16 5.25
C LEU A 351 -23.61 1.63 6.30
N THR A 352 -23.53 1.02 7.48
CA THR A 352 -22.66 1.47 8.57
C THR A 352 -21.87 0.32 9.19
N GLY A 353 -20.75 0.68 9.80
CA GLY A 353 -19.81 -0.25 10.40
C GLY A 353 -18.73 0.49 11.17
N GLU A 354 -17.82 -0.28 11.75
CA GLU A 354 -16.74 0.20 12.61
C GLU A 354 -15.44 -0.53 12.24
N MET A 355 -14.33 0.19 12.18
CA MET A 355 -13.04 -0.41 11.83
C MET A 355 -12.29 -0.82 13.10
N HIS A 356 -12.08 -2.13 13.26
CA HIS A 356 -11.33 -2.70 14.37
C HIS A 356 -9.84 -2.80 14.04
N LEU A 357 -8.98 -2.77 15.06
CA LEU A 357 -7.55 -3.06 14.94
C LEU A 357 -7.20 -4.31 15.77
N VAL A 358 -6.54 -5.28 15.14
CA VAL A 358 -6.11 -6.53 15.77
C VAL A 358 -4.59 -6.58 15.86
N GLU A 359 -4.08 -6.82 17.07
CA GLU A 359 -2.68 -7.22 17.27
C GLU A 359 -2.54 -8.72 16.97
N LEU A 360 -1.56 -9.09 16.14
CA LEU A 360 -1.22 -10.49 15.84
C LEU A 360 0.24 -10.75 16.17
N ASN A 361 0.51 -11.86 16.87
CA ASN A 361 1.86 -12.29 17.23
C ASN A 361 2.20 -13.63 16.55
N PHE A 362 3.40 -13.74 15.99
CA PHE A 362 3.98 -14.99 15.47
C PHE A 362 4.81 -15.72 16.54
N GLN A 363 4.90 -17.05 16.41
CA GLN A 363 5.67 -17.93 17.31
C GLN A 363 7.19 -17.70 17.19
#